data_AF-A0A0W8FUM6-F1
#
_entry.id   AF-A0A0W8FUM6-F1
#
_cell.length_a   1.000
_cell.length_b   1.000
_cell.length_c   1.000
_cell.angle_alpha   90.00
_cell.angle_beta   90.00
_cell.angle_gamma   90.00
#
_symmetry.space_group_name_H-M   'P 1'
#
loop_
_entity.id
_entity.type
_entity.pdbx_description
1 polymer ?
#
loop_
_entity_poly.entity_id
_entity_poly.type
_entity_poly.pdbx_seq_one_letter_code
_entity_poly.pdbx_strand_id
1 'polypeptide(L)' 'MKCVECNFEGPVDKFRYLYNARIDSSLTLRQCPNCQAWLAVDELTGAVKQKVGLGEAPWGKSAGIEGLATD' A
#
# COMPACT_ATOMS: atom_id res chain seq x y z
N MET A 1 -5.42 -13.05 -3.23
CA MET A 1 -5.38 -11.61 -3.50
C MET A 1 -5.59 -11.36 -4.98
N LYS A 2 -6.37 -10.34 -5.34
CA LYS A 2 -6.57 -9.89 -6.73
C LYS A 2 -6.05 -8.46 -6.90
N CYS A 3 -5.19 -8.24 -7.88
CA CYS A 3 -4.69 -6.91 -8.25
C CYS A 3 -5.83 -6.08 -8.85
N VAL A 4 -6.07 -4.89 -8.30
CA VAL A 4 -7.11 -3.97 -8.80
C VAL A 4 -6.75 -3.30 -10.13
N GLU A 5 -5.46 -3.28 -10.49
CA GLU A 5 -4.97 -2.66 -11.72
C GLU A 5 -5.04 -3.62 -12.92
N CYS A 6 -4.42 -4.79 -12.82
CA CYS A 6 -4.30 -5.73 -13.95
C CYS A 6 -5.17 -6.99 -13.83
N ASN A 7 -6.02 -7.06 -12.81
CA ASN A 7 -6.88 -8.22 -12.50
C ASN A 7 -6.13 -9.54 -12.24
N PHE A 8 -4.80 -9.53 -12.10
CA PHE A 8 -4.04 -10.72 -11.73
C PHE A 8 -4.47 -11.24 -10.36
N GLU A 9 -4.80 -12.53 -10.29
CA GLU A 9 -5.19 -13.21 -9.07
C GLU A 9 -4.12 -14.23 -8.66
N GLY A 10 -3.75 -14.21 -7.38
CA GLY A 10 -2.75 -15.11 -6.84
C GLY A 10 -2.67 -15.07 -5.32
N PRO A 11 -1.90 -15.99 -4.72
CA PRO A 11 -1.68 -15.98 -3.29
C PRO A 11 -0.80 -14.78 -2.90
N VAL A 12 -0.94 -14.32 -1.65
CA VAL A 12 -0.32 -13.07 -1.17
C VAL A 12 1.20 -13.10 -1.23
N ASP A 13 1.82 -14.27 -1.05
CA ASP A 13 3.28 -14.48 -1.13
C ASP A 13 3.86 -14.18 -2.52
N LYS A 14 3.07 -14.30 -3.59
CA LYS A 14 3.50 -13.91 -4.94
C LYS A 14 3.58 -12.41 -5.14
N PHE A 15 2.92 -11.63 -4.29
CA PHE A 15 2.99 -10.18 -4.33
C PHE A 15 4.14 -9.75 -3.42
N ARG A 16 5.18 -9.17 -4.03
CA ARG A 16 6.42 -8.80 -3.36
C ARG A 16 6.11 -7.82 -2.23
N TYR A 17 6.44 -8.20 -1.01
CA TYR A 17 6.36 -7.31 0.14
C TYR A 17 7.34 -6.15 -0.03
N LEU A 18 6.87 -4.92 0.13
CA LEU A 18 7.71 -3.73 0.10
C LEU A 18 8.00 -3.25 1.53
N TYR A 19 6.98 -2.77 2.24
CA TYR A 19 7.11 -2.29 3.62
C TYR A 19 5.74 -2.09 4.30
N ASN A 20 5.78 -1.91 5.62
CA ASN A 20 4.69 -1.37 6.42
C ASN A 20 5.17 -0.09 7.11
N ALA A 21 4.46 1.02 6.93
CA ALA A 21 4.80 2.31 7.52
C ALA A 21 4.23 2.51 8.94
N ARG A 22 3.27 1.69 9.38
CA ARG A 22 2.55 1.83 10.65
C ARG A 22 2.64 0.52 11.43
N ILE A 23 3.34 0.52 12.57
CA ILE A 23 3.47 -0.66 13.44
C ILE A 23 2.11 -1.08 14.01
N ASP A 24 1.21 -0.13 14.22
CA ASP A 24 -0.15 -0.33 14.72
C ASP A 24 -1.17 -0.73 13.64
N SER A 25 -0.78 -0.78 12.36
CA SER A 25 -1.71 -1.09 11.26
C SER A 25 -1.34 -2.38 10.55
N SER A 26 -2.35 -3.18 10.21
CA SER A 26 -2.20 -4.37 9.37
C SER A 26 -2.15 -4.06 7.87
N LEU A 27 -2.04 -2.78 7.50
CA LEU A 27 -1.92 -2.33 6.12
C LEU A 27 -0.47 -2.35 5.67
N THR A 28 -0.17 -3.04 4.58
CA THR A 28 1.17 -3.16 4.00
C THR A 28 1.18 -2.72 2.55
N LEU A 29 2.34 -2.29 2.05
CA LEU A 29 2.54 -2.11 0.61
C LEU A 29 3.12 -3.39 0.01
N ARG A 30 2.48 -3.88 -1.06
CA ARG A 30 2.96 -5.00 -1.86
C ARG A 30 2.99 -4.62 -3.34
N GLN A 31 3.91 -5.20 -4.08
CA GLN A 31 4.02 -5.01 -5.54
C GLN A 31 3.42 -6.20 -6.29
N CYS A 32 2.59 -5.93 -7.29
CA CYS A 32 2.03 -6.95 -8.17
C CYS A 32 3.13 -7.57 -9.05
N PRO A 33 3.23 -8.91 -9.16
CA PRO A 33 4.24 -9.55 -10.01
C PRO A 33 3.96 -9.39 -11.52
N ASN A 34 2.71 -9.10 -11.91
CA ASN A 34 2.31 -9.03 -13.31
C ASN A 34 2.47 -7.62 -13.90
N CYS A 35 1.93 -6.58 -13.23
CA CYS A 35 1.99 -5.20 -13.73
C CYS A 35 2.91 -4.28 -12.93
N GLN A 36 3.60 -4.80 -11.91
CA GLN A 36 4.51 -4.03 -11.04
C GLN A 36 3.86 -2.88 -10.26
N ALA A 37 2.52 -2.76 -10.28
CA ALA A 37 1.78 -1.77 -9.52
C ALA A 37 1.95 -1.98 -8.01
N TRP A 38 2.04 -0.88 -7.28
CA TRP A 38 2.09 -0.89 -5.82
C TRP A 38 0.66 -0.90 -5.28
N LEU A 39 0.39 -1.80 -4.34
CA LEU A 39 -0.93 -2.08 -3.81
C LEU A 39 -0.87 -1.97 -2.29
N ALA A 40 -1.84 -1.27 -1.71
CA ALA A 40 -2.08 -1.30 -0.28
C ALA A 40 -2.91 -2.55 0.04
N VAL A 41 -2.36 -3.44 0.85
CA VAL A 41 -2.93 -4.75 1.19
C VAL A 41 -3.18 -4.82 2.68
N ASP A 42 -4.39 -5.22 3.05
CA ASP A 42 -4.76 -5.53 4.43
C ASP A 42 -4.39 -6.98 4.72
N GLU A 43 -3.39 -7.20 5.58
CA GLU A 43 -2.84 -8.53 5.83
C GLU A 43 -3.75 -9.42 6.69
N LEU A 44 -4.71 -8.85 7.42
CA LEU A 44 -5.69 -9.62 8.19
C LEU A 44 -6.72 -10.28 7.26
N THR A 45 -7.11 -9.57 6.20
CA THR A 45 -8.12 -10.02 5.25
C THR A 45 -7.54 -10.55 3.94
N GLY A 46 -6.26 -10.27 3.65
CA GLY A 46 -5.61 -10.57 2.38
C GLY A 46 -6.16 -9.77 1.19
N ALA A 47 -6.88 -8.69 1.46
CA ALA A 47 -7.59 -7.88 0.46
C ALA A 47 -6.76 -6.66 0.03
N VAL A 48 -6.81 -6.35 -1.27
CA VAL A 48 -6.24 -5.09 -1.80
C VAL A 48 -7.24 -3.97 -1.50
N LYS A 49 -6.82 -2.97 -0.73
CA LYS A 49 -7.63 -1.79 -0.43
C LYS A 49 -7.61 -0.80 -1.58
N GLN A 50 -6.43 -0.55 -2.15
CA GLN A 50 -6.23 0.42 -3.23
C GLN A 50 -4.88 0.23 -3.95
N LYS A 51 -4.75 0.80 -5.15
CA LYS A 51 -3.46 1.06 -5.80
C LYS A 51 -2.81 2.28 -5.15
N VAL A 52 -1.49 2.26 -5.02
CA VAL A 52 -0.70 3.36 -4.47
C VAL A 52 0.14 3.97 -5.58
N GLY A 53 -0.03 5.27 -5.82
CA GLY A 53 0.79 6.05 -6.75
C GLY A 53 2.21 6.31 -6.23
N LEU A 54 3.11 6.71 -7.12
CA LEU A 54 4.44 7.19 -6.73
C LEU A 54 4.31 8.46 -5.88
N GLY A 55 4.77 8.42 -4.64
CA GLY A 55 4.65 9.52 -3.69
C GLY A 55 3.33 9.55 -2.91
N GLU A 56 2.42 8.61 -3.16
CA GLU A 56 1.17 8.49 -2.43
C GLU A 56 1.32 7.54 -1.23
N ALA A 57 0.62 7.85 -0.14
CA ALA A 57 0.69 7.12 1.11
C ALA A 57 -0.72 6.62 1.48
N PRO A 58 -1.00 5.30 1.42
CA PRO A 58 -2.33 4.77 1.70
C PRO A 58 -2.73 4.81 3.18
N TRP A 59 -1.80 5.19 4.08
CA TRP A 59 -2.03 5.40 5.52
C TRP A 59 -2.48 6.83 5.86
N GLY A 60 -2.92 7.61 4.86
CA GLY A 60 -3.26 9.02 4.98
C GLY A 60 -2.04 9.93 4.86
N LYS A 61 -2.26 11.22 4.55
CA LYS A 61 -1.20 12.23 4.53
C LYS A 61 -0.39 12.11 5.82
N SER A 62 0.93 11.98 5.67
CA SER A 62 1.88 11.97 6.78
C SER A 62 1.52 13.11 7.73
N ALA A 63 1.14 12.79 8.97
CA ALA A 63 1.03 13.79 10.02
C ALA A 63 2.45 14.32 10.27
N GLY A 64 2.81 15.43 9.62
CA GLY A 64 4.17 15.97 9.60
C GLY A 64 4.21 17.35 8.98
N ILE A 65 3.91 18.35 9.83
CA ILE A 65 4.09 19.81 9.69
C ILE A 65 3.31 20.57 8.60
N GLU A 66 1.98 20.62 8.70
CA GLU A 66 1.25 21.80 8.22
C GLU A 66 1.21 22.83 9.37
N GLY A 67 2.20 23.74 9.46
CA GLY A 67 2.10 24.89 10.38
C GLY A 67 3.36 25.46 11.07
N LEU A 68 4.60 25.03 10.77
CA LEU A 68 5.83 25.58 11.39
C LEU A 68 6.60 26.54 10.48
N ALA A 69 5.90 27.51 9.88
CA ALA A 69 6.53 28.72 9.35
C ALA A 69 5.52 29.86 9.42
N THR A 70 5.39 30.47 10.60
CA THR A 70 4.92 31.85 10.71
C THR A 70 6.18 32.69 10.90
N ASP A 71 6.51 33.48 9.89
CA ASP A 71 7.41 34.64 10.01
C ASP A 71 6.73 35.72 10.87
#